data_AF-A0AAV7XN13-F1
#
_entry.id   AF-A0AAV7XN13-F1
#
_cell.length_a   1.000
_cell.length_b   1.000
_cell.length_c   1.000
_cell.angle_alpha   90.00
_cell.angle_beta   90.00
_cell.angle_gamma   90.00
#
_symmetry.space_group_name_H-M   'P 1'
#
loop_
_entity.id
_entity.type
_entity.pdbx_description
1 polymer ?
#
loop_
_entity_poly.entity_id
_entity_poly.type
_entity_poly.pdbx_seq_one_letter_code
_entity_poly.pdbx_strand_id
1 'polypeptide(L)'
;MNSKYYYFTRTKGLFRICYPKERPPTVETYLSPVETHCHNIDYFIPDVDNQTKLLSEDAMTRLHMGRSMIALFIVAFLMVFVAFWTGVAGCWRRSPGNITSTAILILLACLLSAGAMGLWHGVEYYEKEKVVGEEFYQQWNNVLRSETHIWYDWSYILAWISVAFSLASSTLFFSAANCLRSEKDSEKANNVQYIMPAAICLRGEREKEEAMNMQYLMPVYPQKQQYAYPGYPAPPAAYPGPYYHGSQYGPYNY
;
A
#
# COMPACT_ATOMS: atom_id res chain seq x y z
N MET A 1 50.53 19.50 -4.76
CA MET A 1 49.21 19.36 -4.10
C MET A 1 48.55 18.11 -4.65
N ASN A 2 48.05 17.22 -3.80
CA ASN A 2 47.34 16.02 -4.25
C ASN A 2 46.07 16.43 -5.01
N SER A 3 45.96 16.01 -6.28
CA SER A 3 44.90 16.45 -7.20
C SER A 3 43.65 15.57 -7.13
N LYS A 4 43.69 14.47 -6.38
CA LYS A 4 42.60 13.47 -6.30
C LYS A 4 41.41 13.99 -5.51
N TYR A 5 40.21 13.67 -5.97
CA TYR A 5 38.94 14.20 -5.47
C TYR A 5 38.60 13.86 -4.01
N TYR A 6 39.22 12.84 -3.42
CA TYR A 6 38.99 12.41 -2.03
C TYR A 6 39.82 13.17 -0.98
N TYR A 7 40.75 14.04 -1.41
CA TYR A 7 41.41 14.99 -0.51
C TYR A 7 40.60 16.26 -0.24
N PHE A 8 39.50 16.46 -0.96
CA PHE A 8 38.68 17.67 -0.89
C PHE A 8 37.44 17.43 -0.01
N THR A 9 37.08 18.44 0.79
CA THR A 9 35.81 18.43 1.53
C THR A 9 34.64 18.33 0.56
N ARG A 10 33.76 17.35 0.79
CA ARG A 10 32.63 17.04 -0.09
C ARG A 10 31.39 16.69 0.71
N THR A 11 30.23 17.04 0.19
CA THR A 11 28.92 16.58 0.67
C THR A 11 28.38 15.55 -0.31
N LYS A 12 27.97 14.39 0.22
CA LYS A 12 27.43 13.29 -0.59
C LYS A 12 25.92 13.23 -0.40
N GLY A 13 25.17 13.44 -1.48
CA GLY A 13 23.75 13.16 -1.54
C GLY A 13 23.45 11.80 -2.16
N LEU A 14 22.18 11.55 -2.43
CA LEU A 14 21.72 10.32 -3.09
C LEU A 14 22.08 10.27 -4.58
N PHE A 15 22.19 11.41 -5.26
CA PHE A 15 22.40 11.47 -6.71
C PHE A 15 23.62 12.27 -7.15
N ARG A 16 24.21 13.05 -6.24
CA ARG A 16 25.31 13.96 -6.55
C ARG A 16 26.26 14.11 -5.38
N ILE A 17 27.50 14.46 -5.70
CA ILE A 17 28.53 14.83 -4.75
C ILE A 17 28.95 16.26 -5.06
N CYS A 18 28.93 17.10 -4.04
CA CYS A 18 29.20 18.54 -4.17
C CYS A 18 30.42 18.95 -3.34
N TYR A 19 31.13 19.97 -3.81
CA TYR A 19 32.33 20.51 -3.21
C TYR A 19 32.08 21.95 -2.77
N PRO A 20 31.79 22.20 -1.49
CA PRO A 20 31.38 23.53 -1.02
C PRO A 20 32.54 24.52 -0.84
N LYS A 21 33.77 24.04 -0.70
CA LYS A 21 34.95 24.89 -0.44
C LYS A 21 35.87 24.99 -1.66
N GLU A 22 36.42 23.86 -2.06
CA GLU A 22 37.46 23.80 -3.09
C GLU A 22 37.11 22.76 -4.14
N ARG A 23 37.34 23.11 -5.41
CA ARG A 23 37.05 22.24 -6.55
C ARG A 23 38.25 21.34 -6.85
N PRO A 24 38.07 20.01 -6.94
CA PRO A 24 39.12 19.14 -7.43
C PRO A 24 39.35 19.36 -8.94
N PRO A 25 40.60 19.47 -9.41
CA PRO A 25 40.89 19.60 -10.84
C PRO A 25 40.72 18.29 -11.62
N THR A 26 40.58 17.15 -10.94
CA THR A 26 40.51 15.81 -11.54
C THR A 26 39.10 15.39 -11.98
N VAL A 27 38.05 16.11 -11.57
CA VAL A 27 36.66 15.74 -11.84
C VAL A 27 35.96 16.89 -12.55
N GLU A 28 35.26 16.57 -13.63
CA GLU A 28 34.38 17.52 -14.30
C GLU A 28 33.16 17.79 -13.42
N THR A 29 32.99 19.06 -13.03
CA THR A 29 31.88 19.49 -12.17
C THR A 29 31.05 20.55 -12.87
N TYR A 30 29.75 20.51 -12.65
CA TYR A 30 28.80 21.53 -13.08
C TYR A 30 28.41 22.42 -11.90
N LEU A 31 27.94 23.64 -12.18
CA LEU A 31 27.43 24.56 -11.17
C LEU A 31 25.98 24.20 -10.83
N SER A 32 25.71 23.92 -9.55
CA SER A 32 24.36 23.64 -9.08
C SER A 32 23.56 24.94 -8.88
N PRO A 33 22.21 24.87 -8.78
CA PRO A 33 21.38 26.04 -8.50
C PRO A 33 21.68 26.77 -7.18
N VAL A 34 22.44 26.12 -6.28
CA VAL A 34 22.86 26.70 -5.00
C VAL A 34 24.34 27.15 -5.09
N GLU A 35 24.80 27.48 -6.29
CA GLU A 35 26.15 27.97 -6.60
C GLU A 35 27.30 27.07 -6.10
N THR A 36 27.03 25.78 -5.92
CA THR A 36 28.03 24.79 -5.50
C THR A 36 28.44 23.90 -6.68
N HIS A 37 29.72 23.59 -6.77
CA HIS A 37 30.24 22.71 -7.82
C HIS A 37 29.97 21.24 -7.47
N CYS A 38 29.25 20.54 -8.35
CA CYS A 38 28.84 19.15 -8.13
C CYS A 38 29.12 18.27 -9.35
N HIS A 39 29.18 16.97 -9.13
CA HIS A 39 29.09 15.95 -10.18
C HIS A 39 28.06 14.89 -9.79
N ASN A 40 27.55 14.16 -10.77
CA ASN A 40 26.54 13.13 -10.56
C ASN A 40 27.20 11.82 -10.12
N ILE A 41 26.46 11.05 -9.32
CA ILE A 41 26.86 9.69 -8.96
C ILE A 41 26.34 8.74 -10.03
N ASP A 42 27.26 8.06 -10.70
CA ASP A 42 26.91 7.12 -11.75
C ASP A 42 26.51 5.76 -11.16
N TYR A 43 25.20 5.57 -11.00
CA TYR A 43 24.64 4.28 -10.65
C TYR A 43 24.54 3.35 -11.86
N PHE A 44 24.59 3.88 -13.08
CA PHE A 44 24.52 3.10 -14.31
C PHE A 44 25.89 3.05 -14.98
N ILE A 45 26.57 1.91 -14.85
CA ILE A 45 27.80 1.62 -15.57
C ILE A 45 27.39 0.68 -16.71
N PRO A 46 27.32 1.16 -17.96
CA PRO A 46 27.02 0.29 -19.09
C PRO A 46 28.16 -0.71 -19.28
N ASP A 47 27.85 -1.97 -19.59
CA ASP A 47 28.86 -3.00 -19.92
C ASP A 47 29.38 -2.83 -21.36
N VAL A 48 29.57 -1.58 -21.78
CA VAL A 48 30.26 -1.25 -23.02
C VAL A 48 31.75 -1.38 -22.68
N ASP A 49 32.49 -2.15 -23.48
CA ASP A 49 33.92 -2.44 -23.32
C ASP A 49 34.31 -3.29 -22.08
N ASN A 50 33.43 -4.15 -21.58
CA ASN A 50 33.69 -5.04 -20.43
C ASN A 50 34.10 -4.30 -19.13
N GLN A 51 33.80 -3.01 -18.99
CA GLN A 51 34.21 -2.22 -17.82
C GLN A 51 33.69 -2.79 -16.50
N THR A 52 32.50 -3.43 -16.51
CA THR A 52 31.95 -4.11 -15.34
C THR A 52 32.74 -5.34 -14.89
N LYS A 53 33.55 -5.96 -15.77
CA LYS A 53 34.44 -7.08 -15.41
C LYS A 53 35.72 -6.62 -14.71
N LEU A 54 36.06 -5.33 -14.79
CA LEU A 54 37.18 -4.75 -14.04
C LEU A 54 36.82 -4.40 -12.60
N LEU A 55 35.53 -4.36 -12.24
CA LEU A 55 35.11 -4.11 -10.87
C LEU A 55 35.32 -5.35 -10.00
N SER A 56 35.82 -5.13 -8.79
CA SER A 56 35.84 -6.18 -7.76
C SER A 56 34.42 -6.59 -7.35
N GLU A 57 34.29 -7.82 -6.84
CA GLU A 57 33.01 -8.36 -6.37
C GLU A 57 32.37 -7.47 -5.29
N ASP A 58 33.20 -6.93 -4.38
CA ASP A 58 32.76 -5.99 -3.35
C ASP A 58 32.27 -4.66 -3.93
N ALA A 59 32.95 -4.13 -4.96
CA ALA A 59 32.55 -2.90 -5.63
C ALA A 59 31.23 -3.09 -6.40
N MET A 60 31.03 -4.26 -7.01
CA MET A 60 29.79 -4.62 -7.68
C MET A 60 28.63 -4.78 -6.69
N THR A 61 28.87 -5.45 -5.56
CA THR A 61 27.88 -5.60 -4.49
C THR A 61 27.44 -4.23 -3.95
N ARG A 62 28.39 -3.33 -3.70
CA ARG A 62 28.13 -1.93 -3.31
C ARG A 62 27.25 -1.21 -4.34
N LEU A 63 27.53 -1.38 -5.64
CA LEU A 63 26.75 -0.77 -6.71
C LEU A 63 25.31 -1.30 -6.73
N HIS A 64 25.11 -2.62 -6.58
CA HIS A 64 23.78 -3.22 -6.52
C HIS A 64 22.98 -2.77 -5.30
N MET A 65 23.60 -2.71 -4.11
CA MET A 65 22.96 -2.15 -2.92
C MET A 65 22.56 -0.68 -3.14
N GLY A 66 23.41 0.11 -3.80
CA GLY A 66 23.13 1.50 -4.15
C GLY A 66 21.94 1.66 -5.10
N ARG A 67 21.84 0.82 -6.13
CA ARG A 67 20.70 0.79 -7.07
C ARG A 67 19.41 0.38 -6.37
N SER A 68 19.46 -0.69 -5.57
CA SER A 68 18.31 -1.21 -4.83
C SER A 68 17.79 -0.20 -3.80
N MET A 69 18.68 0.52 -3.12
CA MET A 69 18.31 1.61 -2.20
C MET A 69 17.47 2.68 -2.91
N ILE A 70 17.90 3.16 -4.08
CA ILE A 70 17.17 4.18 -4.85
C ILE A 70 15.80 3.63 -5.28
N ALA A 71 15.77 2.39 -5.79
CA ALA A 71 14.53 1.74 -6.20
C ALA A 71 13.53 1.62 -5.04
N LEU A 72 13.99 1.23 -3.84
CA LEU A 72 13.14 1.14 -2.66
C LEU A 72 12.57 2.50 -2.25
N PHE A 73 13.35 3.58 -2.31
CA PHE A 73 12.82 4.92 -2.03
C PHE A 73 11.76 5.37 -3.05
N ILE A 74 11.95 5.07 -4.34
CA ILE A 74 10.97 5.38 -5.38
C ILE A 74 9.67 4.61 -5.12
N VAL A 75 9.75 3.31 -4.85
CA VAL A 75 8.57 2.49 -4.56
C VAL A 75 7.88 2.95 -3.27
N ALA A 76 8.65 3.26 -2.22
CA ALA A 76 8.10 3.79 -0.98
C ALA A 76 7.35 5.12 -1.21
N PHE A 77 7.92 6.04 -2.00
CA PHE A 77 7.26 7.30 -2.35
C PHE A 77 5.94 7.08 -3.10
N LEU A 78 5.91 6.17 -4.07
CA LEU A 78 4.68 5.80 -4.76
C LEU A 78 3.63 5.20 -3.81
N MET A 79 4.05 4.35 -2.88
CA MET A 79 3.15 3.77 -1.88
C MET A 79 2.58 4.84 -0.95
N VAL A 80 3.37 5.81 -0.50
CA VAL A 80 2.88 6.96 0.28
C VAL A 80 1.88 7.79 -0.52
N PHE A 81 2.15 8.05 -1.80
CA PHE A 81 1.24 8.78 -2.67
C PHE A 81 -0.11 8.08 -2.82
N VAL A 82 -0.11 6.76 -3.06
CA VAL A 82 -1.34 5.97 -3.11
C VAL A 82 -2.04 5.97 -1.75
N ALA A 83 -1.30 5.78 -0.67
CA ALA A 83 -1.83 5.79 0.70
C ALA A 83 -2.51 7.11 1.06
N PHE A 84 -1.97 8.24 0.61
CA PHE A 84 -2.57 9.55 0.82
C PHE A 84 -3.98 9.62 0.21
N TRP A 85 -4.13 9.23 -1.06
CA TRP A 85 -5.43 9.25 -1.73
C TRP A 85 -6.41 8.23 -1.17
N THR A 86 -5.94 7.01 -0.84
CA THR A 86 -6.79 6.02 -0.17
C THR A 86 -7.23 6.48 1.21
N GLY A 87 -6.37 7.21 1.93
CA GLY A 87 -6.66 7.78 3.24
C GLY A 87 -7.72 8.86 3.17
N VAL A 88 -7.56 9.83 2.26
CA VAL A 88 -8.55 10.88 2.02
C VAL A 88 -9.91 10.28 1.64
N ALA A 89 -9.94 9.34 0.71
CA ALA A 89 -11.17 8.66 0.30
C ALA A 89 -11.79 7.83 1.45
N GLY A 90 -10.95 7.22 2.29
CA GLY A 90 -11.38 6.45 3.46
C GLY A 90 -12.02 7.33 4.54
N CYS A 91 -11.41 8.48 4.83
CA CYS A 91 -11.94 9.44 5.79
C CYS A 91 -13.25 10.07 5.27
N TRP A 92 -13.28 10.50 4.00
CA TRP A 92 -14.46 11.12 3.40
C TRP A 92 -15.69 10.19 3.41
N ARG A 93 -15.51 8.92 3.07
CA ARG A 93 -16.60 7.92 3.04
C ARG A 93 -16.79 7.19 4.37
N ARG A 94 -16.03 7.57 5.42
CA ARG A 94 -15.97 6.85 6.71
C ARG A 94 -15.87 5.33 6.54
N SER A 95 -15.07 4.88 5.56
CA SER A 95 -14.99 3.47 5.18
C SER A 95 -13.90 2.75 5.98
N PRO A 96 -14.25 1.82 6.90
CA PRO A 96 -13.25 1.11 7.69
C PRO A 96 -12.28 0.30 6.82
N GLY A 97 -12.73 -0.20 5.66
CA GLY A 97 -11.88 -0.93 4.72
C GLY A 97 -10.78 -0.05 4.11
N ASN A 98 -11.13 1.15 3.66
CA ASN A 98 -10.17 2.08 3.06
C ASN A 98 -9.16 2.62 4.09
N ILE A 99 -9.60 2.84 5.33
CA ILE A 99 -8.69 3.24 6.43
C ILE A 99 -7.71 2.11 6.75
N THR A 100 -8.17 0.85 6.79
CA THR A 100 -7.25 -0.30 6.97
C THR A 100 -6.27 -0.43 5.81
N SER A 101 -6.74 -0.27 4.57
CA SER A 101 -5.85 -0.31 3.40
C SER A 101 -4.78 0.78 3.46
N THR A 102 -5.14 1.99 3.91
CA THR A 102 -4.20 3.09 4.12
C THR A 102 -3.14 2.73 5.17
N ALA A 103 -3.55 2.14 6.31
CA ALA A 103 -2.62 1.69 7.34
C ALA A 103 -1.60 0.67 6.79
N ILE A 104 -2.06 -0.31 6.00
CA ILE A 104 -1.19 -1.32 5.37
C ILE A 104 -0.23 -0.67 4.38
N LEU A 105 -0.70 0.24 3.52
CA LEU A 105 0.14 0.91 2.54
C LEU A 105 1.22 1.80 3.20
N ILE A 106 0.86 2.54 4.25
CA ILE A 106 1.83 3.33 5.03
C ILE A 106 2.84 2.42 5.75
N LEU A 107 2.40 1.27 6.29
CA LEU A 107 3.32 0.30 6.90
C LEU A 107 4.31 -0.26 5.87
N LEU A 108 3.82 -0.64 4.68
CA LEU A 108 4.68 -1.11 3.60
C LEU A 108 5.68 -0.03 3.18
N ALA A 109 5.24 1.22 3.01
CA ALA A 109 6.12 2.34 2.72
C ALA A 109 7.18 2.56 3.82
N CYS A 110 6.80 2.40 5.08
CA CYS A 110 7.72 2.47 6.22
C CYS A 110 8.78 1.37 6.15
N LEU A 111 8.40 0.11 5.89
CA LEU A 111 9.32 -1.02 5.78
C LEU A 111 10.28 -0.85 4.59
N LEU A 112 9.76 -0.39 3.44
CA LEU A 112 10.58 -0.11 2.26
C LEU A 112 11.57 1.03 2.52
N SER A 113 11.15 2.10 3.21
CA SER A 113 12.01 3.23 3.56
C SER A 113 13.09 2.84 4.59
N ALA A 114 12.72 2.05 5.60
CA ALA A 114 13.67 1.48 6.56
C ALA A 114 14.67 0.54 5.87
N GLY A 115 14.22 -0.30 4.95
CA GLY A 115 15.06 -1.15 4.11
C GLY A 115 16.02 -0.35 3.23
N ALA A 116 15.54 0.75 2.62
CA ALA A 116 16.37 1.65 1.84
C ALA A 116 17.48 2.30 2.68
N MET A 117 17.16 2.78 3.90
CA MET A 117 18.15 3.29 4.85
C MET A 117 19.13 2.20 5.31
N GLY A 118 18.67 0.97 5.50
CA GLY A 118 19.54 -0.18 5.78
C GLY A 118 20.54 -0.43 4.65
N LEU A 119 20.09 -0.40 3.39
CA LEU A 119 20.97 -0.51 2.23
C LEU A 119 21.91 0.69 2.09
N TRP A 120 21.46 1.91 2.43
CA TRP A 120 22.31 3.10 2.43
C TRP A 120 23.50 2.93 3.39
N HIS A 121 23.24 2.47 4.62
CA HIS A 121 24.28 2.13 5.57
C HIS A 121 25.15 0.95 5.10
N GLY A 122 24.56 -0.03 4.40
CA GLY A 122 25.30 -1.10 3.75
C GLY A 122 26.29 -0.59 2.70
N VAL A 123 25.87 0.33 1.83
CA VAL A 123 26.76 0.97 0.84
C VAL A 123 27.90 1.73 1.52
N GLU A 124 27.59 2.47 2.58
CA GLU A 124 28.59 3.20 3.37
C GLU A 124 29.60 2.26 4.03
N TYR A 125 29.12 1.17 4.64
CA TYR A 125 29.96 0.14 5.24
C TYR A 125 30.89 -0.49 4.20
N TYR A 126 30.36 -0.83 3.01
CA TYR A 126 31.19 -1.40 1.95
C TYR A 126 32.26 -0.41 1.46
N GLU A 127 31.91 0.88 1.32
CA GLU A 127 32.87 1.92 0.90
C GLU A 127 34.00 2.12 1.93
N LYS A 128 33.70 1.96 3.22
CA LYS A 128 34.67 2.17 4.31
C LYS A 128 35.50 0.94 4.61
N GLU A 129 34.90 -0.25 4.63
CA GLU A 129 35.46 -1.45 5.25
C GLU A 129 35.70 -2.62 4.32
N LYS A 130 35.08 -2.66 3.13
CA LYS A 130 35.15 -3.83 2.25
C LYS A 130 35.85 -3.56 0.93
N VAL A 131 35.51 -2.46 0.26
CA VAL A 131 36.06 -2.18 -1.06
C VAL A 131 37.52 -1.73 -0.95
N VAL A 132 38.38 -2.41 -1.70
CA VAL A 132 39.81 -2.16 -1.76
C VAL A 132 40.13 -1.39 -3.04
N GLY A 133 40.71 -0.20 -2.90
CA GLY A 133 41.18 0.65 -4.00
C GLY A 133 41.68 2.00 -3.47
N GLU A 134 42.58 2.66 -4.20
CA GLU A 134 43.29 3.86 -3.73
C GLU A 134 42.34 5.01 -3.34
N GLU A 135 41.15 5.00 -3.93
CA GLU A 135 40.07 5.95 -3.70
C GLU A 135 39.21 5.64 -2.46
N PHE A 136 39.32 4.44 -1.90
CA PHE A 136 38.53 3.97 -0.76
C PHE A 136 39.30 4.07 0.55
N TYR A 137 38.53 4.25 1.63
CA TYR A 137 39.03 4.58 2.96
C TYR A 137 40.10 3.61 3.48
N GLN A 138 39.97 2.32 3.17
CA GLN A 138 40.91 1.26 3.56
C GLN A 138 42.34 1.46 3.02
N GLN A 139 42.51 2.06 1.84
CA GLN A 139 43.84 2.29 1.24
C GLN A 139 44.33 3.74 1.37
N TRP A 140 43.58 4.62 2.01
CA TRP A 140 44.04 5.98 2.28
C TRP A 140 45.26 5.99 3.20
N ASN A 141 46.13 6.98 2.99
CA ASN A 141 47.28 7.19 3.86
C ASN A 141 46.84 7.56 5.29
N ASN A 142 47.69 7.27 6.28
CA ASN A 142 47.35 7.45 7.70
C ASN A 142 46.98 8.90 8.04
N VAL A 143 47.62 9.87 7.39
CA VAL A 143 47.36 11.31 7.58
C VAL A 143 45.96 11.68 7.10
N LEU A 144 45.55 11.25 5.89
CA LEU A 144 44.20 11.52 5.41
C LEU A 144 43.17 10.85 6.30
N ARG A 145 43.44 9.64 6.77
CA ARG A 145 42.53 8.92 7.66
C ARG A 145 42.35 9.62 9.01
N SER A 146 43.43 10.12 9.61
CA SER A 146 43.37 10.80 10.91
C SER A 146 42.69 12.17 10.84
N GLU A 147 42.84 12.87 9.71
CA GLU A 147 42.28 14.22 9.52
C GLU A 147 40.88 14.20 8.87
N THR A 148 40.39 13.04 8.40
CA THR A 148 39.06 12.95 7.81
C THR A 148 38.00 12.83 8.90
N HIS A 149 37.10 13.82 8.97
CA HIS A 149 35.88 13.75 9.77
C HIS A 149 34.65 13.55 8.88
N ILE A 150 33.76 12.64 9.30
CA ILE A 150 32.52 12.34 8.60
C ILE A 150 31.35 12.68 9.51
N TRP A 151 30.43 13.50 9.01
CA TRP A 151 29.23 13.93 9.70
C TRP A 151 28.01 13.69 8.81
N TYR A 152 26.85 13.48 9.43
CA TYR A 152 25.59 13.34 8.72
C TYR A 152 24.82 14.66 8.69
N ASP A 153 24.38 15.05 7.51
CA ASP A 153 23.60 16.28 7.30
C ASP A 153 22.10 16.08 7.56
N TRP A 154 21.36 17.18 7.54
CA TRP A 154 19.92 17.25 7.81
C TRP A 154 19.06 16.22 7.06
N SER A 155 19.39 15.90 5.80
CA SER A 155 18.63 14.94 5.01
C SER A 155 18.64 13.53 5.62
N TYR A 156 19.73 13.14 6.28
CA TYR A 156 19.83 11.87 6.99
C TYR A 156 18.88 11.82 8.19
N ILE A 157 18.86 12.89 8.99
CA ILE A 157 17.98 13.00 10.15
C ILE A 157 16.51 12.99 9.72
N LEU A 158 16.18 13.74 8.67
CA LEU A 158 14.83 13.77 8.10
C LEU A 158 14.37 12.40 7.57
N ALA A 159 15.28 11.60 7.00
CA ALA A 159 14.94 10.25 6.54
C ALA A 159 14.50 9.34 7.70
N TRP A 160 15.22 9.34 8.83
CA TRP A 160 14.83 8.56 10.01
C TRP A 160 13.57 9.08 10.68
N ILE A 161 13.40 10.40 10.76
CA ILE A 161 12.16 11.01 11.21
C ILE A 161 10.99 10.54 10.35
N SER A 162 11.13 10.55 9.02
CA SER A 162 10.10 10.06 8.10
C SER A 162 9.72 8.59 8.37
N VAL A 163 10.70 7.72 8.64
CA VAL A 163 10.44 6.31 9.00
C VAL A 163 9.65 6.22 10.32
N ALA A 164 10.06 6.95 11.36
CA ALA A 164 9.37 6.94 12.65
C ALA A 164 7.94 7.48 12.55
N PHE A 165 7.73 8.58 11.84
CA PHE A 165 6.41 9.16 11.61
C PHE A 165 5.50 8.25 10.78
N SER A 166 6.05 7.56 9.78
CA SER A 166 5.28 6.59 8.98
C SER A 166 4.81 5.42 9.85
N LEU A 167 5.67 4.90 10.73
CA LEU A 167 5.29 3.85 11.67
C LEU A 167 4.18 4.32 12.63
N ALA A 168 4.35 5.51 13.23
CA ALA A 168 3.35 6.09 14.12
C ALA A 168 2.02 6.38 13.38
N SER A 169 2.07 6.85 12.14
CA SER A 169 0.86 7.05 11.33
C SER A 169 0.15 5.74 11.05
N SER A 170 0.88 4.68 10.72
CA SER A 170 0.32 3.36 10.48
C SER A 170 -0.41 2.83 11.71
N THR A 171 0.19 2.94 12.90
CA THR A 171 -0.45 2.47 14.15
C THR A 171 -1.73 3.23 14.43
N LEU A 172 -1.73 4.57 14.30
CA LEU A 172 -2.91 5.40 14.47
C LEU A 172 -4.04 5.03 13.48
N PHE A 173 -3.72 4.81 12.21
CA PHE A 173 -4.73 4.39 11.22
C PHE A 173 -5.28 2.99 11.50
N PHE A 174 -4.45 2.05 12.00
CA PHE A 174 -4.94 0.75 12.46
C PHE A 174 -5.90 0.89 13.65
N SER A 175 -5.55 1.71 14.64
CA SER A 175 -6.42 2.00 15.79
C SER A 175 -7.75 2.61 15.34
N ALA A 176 -7.70 3.62 14.47
CA ALA A 176 -8.90 4.27 13.93
C ALA A 176 -9.78 3.29 13.13
N ALA A 177 -9.17 2.42 12.31
CA ALA A 177 -9.91 1.40 11.59
C ALA A 177 -10.63 0.43 12.53
N ASN A 178 -10.00 0.01 13.62
CA ASN A 178 -10.60 -0.89 14.60
C ASN A 178 -11.78 -0.24 15.32
N CYS A 179 -11.64 1.03 15.74
CA CYS A 179 -12.75 1.78 16.33
C CYS A 179 -13.95 1.91 15.37
N LEU A 180 -13.69 2.26 14.10
CA LEU A 180 -14.75 2.37 13.08
C LEU A 180 -15.44 1.04 12.77
N ARG A 181 -14.69 -0.07 12.79
CA ARG A 181 -15.26 -1.42 12.63
C ARG A 181 -16.17 -1.78 13.80
N SER A 182 -15.69 -1.55 15.02
CA SER A 182 -16.45 -1.81 16.26
C SER A 182 -17.77 -1.03 16.28
N GLU A 183 -17.73 0.27 15.93
CA GLU A 183 -18.92 1.11 15.82
C GLU A 183 -19.90 0.56 14.77
N LYS A 184 -19.41 0.23 13.57
CA LYS A 184 -20.24 -0.33 12.49
C LYS A 184 -20.85 -1.68 12.85
N ASP A 185 -20.13 -2.53 13.58
CA ASP A 185 -20.64 -3.82 14.02
C ASP A 185 -21.67 -3.67 15.14
N SER A 186 -21.50 -2.66 16.01
CA SER A 186 -22.51 -2.28 17.02
C SER A 186 -23.80 -1.77 16.38
N GLU A 187 -23.71 -0.93 15.35
CA GLU A 187 -24.87 -0.45 14.58
C GLU A 187 -25.62 -1.61 13.91
N LYS A 188 -24.91 -2.55 13.28
CA LYS A 188 -25.53 -3.75 12.71
C LYS A 188 -26.21 -4.60 13.77
N ALA A 189 -25.58 -4.80 14.92
CA ALA A 189 -26.16 -5.57 16.02
C ALA A 189 -27.45 -4.91 16.53
N ASN A 190 -27.45 -3.59 16.74
CA ASN A 190 -28.64 -2.84 17.12
C ASN A 190 -29.73 -2.91 16.05
N ASN A 191 -29.40 -2.68 14.77
CA ASN A 191 -30.38 -2.79 13.67
C ASN A 191 -30.97 -4.19 13.55
N VAL A 192 -30.16 -5.25 13.69
CA VAL A 192 -30.66 -6.62 13.74
C VAL A 192 -31.54 -6.83 14.98
N GLN A 193 -31.21 -6.23 16.12
CA GLN A 193 -32.04 -6.28 17.32
C GLN A 193 -33.37 -5.53 17.20
N TYR A 194 -33.50 -4.52 16.31
CA TYR A 194 -34.79 -3.92 15.98
C TYR A 194 -35.56 -4.72 14.92
N ILE A 195 -34.86 -5.34 13.97
CA ILE A 195 -35.47 -6.16 12.92
C ILE A 195 -35.91 -7.53 13.45
N MET A 196 -35.21 -8.13 14.41
CA MET A 196 -35.50 -9.46 14.95
C MET A 196 -36.87 -9.52 15.65
N PRO A 197 -37.25 -8.60 16.57
CA PRO A 197 -38.59 -8.55 17.14
C PRO A 197 -39.66 -8.25 16.08
N ALA A 198 -39.38 -7.37 15.12
CA ALA A 198 -40.30 -7.06 14.03
C ALA A 198 -40.52 -8.27 13.10
N ALA A 199 -39.46 -9.01 12.75
CA ALA A 199 -39.53 -10.22 11.94
C ALA A 199 -40.19 -11.39 12.70
N ILE A 200 -39.96 -11.51 14.01
CA ILE A 200 -40.64 -12.49 14.87
C ILE A 200 -42.13 -12.16 15.01
N CYS A 201 -42.50 -10.88 15.19
CA CYS A 201 -43.90 -10.46 15.16
C CYS A 201 -44.55 -10.73 13.81
N LEU A 202 -43.91 -10.34 12.70
CA LEU A 202 -44.44 -10.57 11.35
C LEU A 202 -44.56 -12.07 11.01
N ARG A 203 -43.65 -12.91 11.52
CA ARG A 203 -43.74 -14.37 11.38
C ARG A 203 -44.89 -14.94 12.23
N GLY A 204 -45.06 -14.45 13.45
CA GLY A 204 -46.17 -14.85 14.32
C GLY A 204 -47.54 -14.41 13.78
N GLU A 205 -47.63 -13.25 13.13
CA GLU A 205 -48.85 -12.81 12.44
C GLU A 205 -49.15 -13.68 11.21
N ARG A 206 -48.13 -14.01 10.39
CA ARG A 206 -48.30 -14.92 9.24
C ARG A 206 -48.75 -16.33 9.67
N GLU A 207 -48.16 -16.88 10.73
CA GLU A 207 -48.56 -18.20 11.25
C GLU A 207 -50.01 -18.19 11.80
N LYS A 208 -50.46 -17.06 12.38
CA LYS A 208 -51.86 -16.88 12.77
C LYS A 208 -52.79 -16.75 11.56
N GLU A 209 -52.41 -16.01 10.53
CA GLU A 209 -53.18 -15.92 9.28
C GLU A 209 -53.31 -17.29 8.60
N GLU A 210 -52.23 -18.07 8.51
CA GLU A 210 -52.24 -19.43 7.95
C GLU A 210 -53.13 -20.38 8.77
N ALA A 211 -53.11 -20.28 10.10
CA ALA A 211 -53.98 -21.06 10.98
C ALA A 211 -55.47 -20.68 10.84
N MET A 212 -55.78 -19.38 10.69
CA MET A 212 -57.15 -18.91 10.47
C MET A 212 -57.68 -19.30 9.08
N ASN A 213 -56.82 -19.27 8.05
CA ASN A 213 -57.16 -19.66 6.69
C ASN A 213 -57.41 -21.19 6.58
N MET A 214 -56.64 -22.00 7.31
CA MET A 214 -56.88 -23.45 7.42
C MET A 214 -58.23 -23.80 8.07
N GLN A 215 -58.78 -22.90 8.89
CA GLN A 215 -60.05 -23.11 9.57
C GLN A 215 -61.28 -22.89 8.67
N TYR A 216 -61.09 -22.36 7.46
CA TYR A 216 -62.11 -22.26 6.41
C TYR A 216 -62.10 -23.41 5.40
N LEU A 217 -61.27 -24.45 5.59
CA LEU A 217 -61.38 -25.66 4.78
C LEU A 217 -62.46 -26.58 5.38
N MET A 218 -63.69 -26.39 4.90
CA MET A 218 -64.80 -27.33 5.13
C MET A 218 -64.35 -28.77 4.82
N PRO A 219 -64.68 -29.76 5.67
CA PRO A 219 -64.33 -31.15 5.40
C PRO A 219 -65.21 -31.69 4.28
N VAL A 220 -64.63 -31.95 3.12
CA VAL A 220 -65.26 -32.74 2.06
C VAL A 220 -65.17 -34.21 2.46
N TYR A 221 -66.32 -34.86 2.71
CA TYR A 221 -66.37 -36.30 2.99
C TYR A 221 -65.92 -37.11 1.76
N PRO A 222 -65.20 -38.24 1.95
CA PRO A 222 -64.79 -39.09 0.84
C PRO A 222 -65.96 -39.98 0.40
N GLN A 223 -66.61 -39.66 -0.72
CA GLN A 223 -67.54 -40.57 -1.38
C GLN A 223 -66.76 -41.51 -2.31
N LYS A 224 -66.57 -42.77 -1.91
CA LYS A 224 -66.13 -43.82 -2.83
C LYS A 224 -67.35 -44.56 -3.40
N GLN A 225 -67.51 -44.53 -4.72
CA GLN A 225 -67.93 -45.69 -5.51
C GLN A 225 -67.54 -45.49 -6.98
N GLN A 226 -66.80 -46.48 -7.49
CA GLN A 226 -66.45 -46.69 -8.91
C GLN A 226 -67.70 -47.03 -9.74
N TYR A 227 -67.74 -46.61 -11.00
CA TYR A 227 -68.03 -47.48 -12.16
C TYR A 227 -67.60 -46.80 -13.47
N ALA A 228 -67.04 -47.61 -14.38
CA ALA A 228 -66.54 -47.24 -15.69
C ALA A 228 -67.58 -47.52 -16.80
N TYR A 229 -67.70 -46.65 -17.82
CA TYR A 229 -68.12 -46.99 -19.19
C TYR A 229 -67.71 -45.87 -20.19
N PRO A 230 -67.49 -46.16 -21.49
CA PRO A 230 -66.78 -45.29 -22.44
C PRO A 230 -67.68 -44.53 -23.43
N GLY A 231 -67.18 -43.43 -24.01
CA GLY A 231 -67.59 -42.95 -25.35
C GLY A 231 -67.91 -41.45 -25.51
N TYR A 232 -67.34 -40.87 -26.59
CA TYR A 232 -67.78 -39.69 -27.38
C TYR A 232 -67.38 -38.25 -26.95
N PRO A 233 -67.32 -37.28 -27.90
CA PRO A 233 -66.17 -36.38 -28.08
C PRO A 233 -66.45 -34.91 -27.69
N ALA A 234 -65.39 -34.08 -27.76
CA ALA A 234 -65.29 -32.66 -27.37
C ALA A 234 -66.42 -31.73 -27.84
N PRO A 235 -66.57 -30.55 -27.19
CA PRO A 235 -66.19 -29.32 -27.90
C PRO A 235 -65.48 -28.24 -27.03
N PRO A 236 -64.90 -27.20 -27.67
CA PRO A 236 -64.00 -26.22 -27.06
C PRO A 236 -64.70 -24.92 -26.67
N ALA A 237 -64.18 -24.21 -25.66
CA ALA A 237 -64.46 -22.80 -25.39
C ALA A 237 -63.29 -22.22 -24.57
N ALA A 238 -62.40 -21.44 -25.18
CA ALA A 238 -62.50 -19.97 -25.36
C ALA A 238 -62.06 -19.21 -24.08
N TYR A 239 -60.77 -18.84 -23.97
CA TYR A 239 -60.23 -17.48 -24.26
C TYR A 239 -60.35 -16.53 -23.03
N PRO A 240 -59.61 -15.41 -22.96
CA PRO A 240 -58.24 -15.28 -22.42
C PRO A 240 -58.16 -14.23 -21.29
N GLY A 241 -57.02 -14.05 -20.64
CA GLY A 241 -56.79 -12.82 -19.86
C GLY A 241 -55.46 -12.74 -19.12
N PRO A 242 -54.84 -11.55 -19.00
CA PRO A 242 -53.43 -11.37 -19.28
C PRO A 242 -52.58 -10.87 -18.08
N TYR A 243 -51.27 -11.12 -18.22
CA TYR A 243 -50.11 -10.31 -17.80
C TYR A 243 -50.31 -9.24 -16.72
N TYR A 244 -49.57 -9.38 -15.61
CA TYR A 244 -49.06 -8.25 -14.85
C TYR A 244 -47.55 -8.14 -14.98
N HIS A 245 -47.14 -7.00 -15.54
CA HIS A 245 -45.78 -6.49 -15.66
C HIS A 245 -45.31 -5.92 -14.31
N GLY A 246 -43.99 -5.92 -14.10
CA GLY A 246 -43.35 -5.65 -12.81
C GLY A 246 -43.08 -4.19 -12.44
N SER A 247 -42.27 -4.01 -11.40
CA SER A 247 -41.44 -2.82 -11.07
C SER A 247 -40.66 -3.16 -9.80
N GLN A 248 -39.36 -3.47 -9.89
CA GLN A 248 -38.22 -2.56 -10.01
C GLN A 248 -37.92 -1.82 -8.69
N TYR A 249 -36.84 -2.29 -8.06
CA TYR A 249 -36.17 -1.74 -6.88
C TYR A 249 -35.89 -0.23 -6.99
N GLY A 250 -36.13 0.48 -5.88
CA GLY A 250 -35.65 1.84 -5.62
C GLY A 250 -35.07 1.96 -4.20
N PRO A 251 -34.10 2.85 -3.96
CA PRO A 251 -33.15 2.76 -2.84
C PRO A 251 -33.57 3.59 -1.62
N TYR A 252 -33.26 3.13 -0.41
CA TYR A 252 -33.33 3.95 0.79
C TYR A 252 -31.93 4.35 1.26
N ASN A 253 -31.66 5.65 1.11
CA ASN A 253 -30.75 6.41 1.97
C ASN A 253 -31.43 6.60 3.33
N TYR A 254 -30.77 6.20 4.41
CA TYR A 254 -30.46 7.00 5.61
C TYR A 254 -29.32 6.30 6.34
#